data_AF-A0A0U1RRB5-F1
#
_entry.id   AF-A0A0U1RRB5-F1
#
_cell.length_a   1.000
_cell.length_b   1.000
_cell.length_c   1.000
_cell.angle_alpha   90.00
_cell.angle_beta   90.00
_cell.angle_gamma   90.00
#
_symmetry.space_group_name_H-M   'P 1'
#
loop_
_entity.id
_entity.type
_entity.pdbx_description
1 polymer ?
#
loop_
_entity_poly.entity_id
_entity_poly.type
_entity_poly.pdbx_seq_one_letter_code
_entity_poly.pdbx_strand_id
1 'polypeptide(L)'
;WLHNEYVRDLPVLQGQVPEYPAWFEQFVLQWLDENEDVSLEFLRGALERDKKDGTIGKVLMQYADILSKDFPAYCTKEKLPCILMNNVQQLRVQLEKMFEAMGGKELDLEAADSLKELQVKLNTVLDELSMVFGNSFQVRIDECVRQMADILGQVRGTGNASPDARASAAQDADSVLRPLMDFLDGNLT
;
A
#
# COMPACT_ATOMS: atom_id res chain seq x y z
N TRP A 1 -18.56 14.03 6.72
CA TRP A 1 -19.42 14.22 5.53
C TRP A 1 -20.86 14.25 5.97
N LEU A 2 -21.45 13.13 6.42
CA LEU A 2 -22.81 13.06 6.97
C LEU A 2 -23.12 14.21 7.94
N HIS A 3 -22.22 14.45 8.90
CA HIS A 3 -22.38 15.55 9.84
C HIS A 3 -22.42 16.92 9.14
N ASN A 4 -21.45 17.22 8.26
CA ASN A 4 -21.34 18.53 7.64
C ASN A 4 -22.42 18.80 6.58
N GLU A 5 -22.91 17.75 5.93
CA GLU A 5 -23.86 17.84 4.82
C GLU A 5 -25.31 17.85 5.29
N TYR A 6 -25.64 17.08 6.35
CA TYR A 6 -27.03 16.86 6.76
C TYR A 6 -27.34 17.21 8.22
N VAL A 7 -26.33 17.34 9.09
CA VAL A 7 -26.52 17.47 10.55
C VAL A 7 -26.12 18.85 11.08
N ARG A 8 -25.09 19.46 10.50
CA ARG A 8 -24.47 20.72 10.94
C ARG A 8 -25.44 21.90 10.96
N ASP A 9 -26.36 21.94 10.00
CA ASP A 9 -27.30 23.06 9.83
C ASP A 9 -28.64 22.82 10.55
N LEU A 10 -28.77 21.74 11.30
CA LEU A 10 -29.96 21.49 12.11
C LEU A 10 -30.05 22.50 13.26
N PRO A 11 -31.21 23.17 13.46
CA PRO A 11 -31.38 24.19 14.50
C PRO A 11 -31.06 23.71 15.91
N VAL A 12 -31.27 22.42 16.19
CA VAL A 12 -31.00 21.77 17.48
C VAL A 12 -29.50 21.61 17.78
N LEU A 13 -28.66 21.55 16.75
CA LEU A 13 -27.22 21.30 16.87
C LEU A 13 -26.38 22.55 16.53
N GLN A 14 -27.04 23.65 16.19
CA GLN A 14 -26.40 24.91 15.82
C GLN A 14 -25.62 25.49 17.02
N GLY A 15 -24.30 25.60 16.87
CA GLY A 15 -23.41 26.11 17.91
C GLY A 15 -22.88 25.06 18.91
N GLN A 16 -23.28 23.79 18.76
CA GLN A 16 -22.68 22.69 19.51
C GLN A 16 -21.43 22.17 18.81
N VAL A 17 -20.39 21.85 19.59
CA VAL A 17 -19.18 21.18 19.06
C VAL A 17 -19.58 19.74 18.74
N PRO A 18 -19.37 19.25 17.51
CA PRO A 18 -19.72 17.89 17.16
C PRO A 18 -18.92 16.90 17.99
N GLU A 19 -19.56 15.87 18.56
CA GLU A 19 -18.88 14.84 19.36
C GLU A 19 -18.19 13.77 18.49
N TYR A 20 -18.60 13.62 17.23
CA TYR A 20 -18.05 12.59 16.34
C TYR A 20 -16.52 12.60 16.20
N PRO A 21 -15.78 13.75 16.20
CA PRO A 21 -14.32 13.75 16.17
C PRO A 21 -13.68 12.99 17.35
N ALA A 22 -14.30 13.01 18.53
CA ALA A 22 -13.80 12.27 19.70
C ALA A 22 -13.90 10.75 19.50
N TRP A 23 -14.84 10.27 18.68
CA TRP A 23 -14.93 8.85 18.31
C TRP A 23 -13.75 8.40 17.45
N PHE A 24 -13.11 9.34 16.74
CA PHE A 24 -11.95 9.08 15.86
C PHE A 24 -10.61 9.34 16.54
N GLU A 25 -10.60 10.02 17.70
CA GLU A 25 -9.38 10.49 18.35
C GLU A 25 -8.43 9.34 18.70
N GLN A 26 -8.92 8.25 19.29
CA GLN A 26 -8.09 7.09 19.62
C GLN A 26 -7.51 6.39 18.38
N PHE A 27 -8.29 6.33 17.29
CA PHE A 27 -7.85 5.73 16.04
C PHE A 27 -6.82 6.59 15.31
N VAL A 28 -7.02 7.91 15.30
CA VAL A 28 -6.06 8.87 14.74
C VAL A 28 -4.79 8.88 15.57
N LEU A 29 -4.87 8.87 16.90
CA LEU A 29 -3.69 8.83 17.76
C LEU A 29 -2.91 7.53 17.62
N GLN A 30 -3.59 6.37 17.56
CA GLN A 30 -2.94 5.10 17.29
C GLN A 30 -2.32 5.06 15.88
N TRP A 31 -3.01 5.64 14.90
CA TRP A 31 -2.46 5.79 13.55
C TRP A 31 -1.23 6.70 13.55
N LEU A 32 -1.24 7.84 14.26
CA LEU A 32 -0.10 8.74 14.38
C LEU A 32 1.08 8.10 15.13
N ASP A 33 0.81 7.19 16.06
CA ASP A 33 1.83 6.43 16.81
C ASP A 33 2.45 5.31 15.94
N GLU A 34 1.65 4.70 15.04
CA GLU A 34 2.06 3.64 14.12
C GLU A 34 2.75 4.16 12.83
N ASN A 35 2.64 5.45 12.52
CA ASN A 35 3.14 6.04 11.27
C ASN A 35 4.41 6.88 11.53
N GLU A 36 5.57 6.45 11.00
CA GLU A 36 6.83 7.23 11.02
C GLU A 36 6.62 8.68 10.51
N ASP A 37 7.43 9.64 11.00
CA ASP A 37 7.34 11.10 10.77
C ASP A 37 7.00 11.53 9.33
N VAL A 38 7.47 10.79 8.33
CA VAL A 38 7.20 11.02 6.90
C VAL A 38 5.70 10.90 6.56
N SER A 39 5.03 9.91 7.13
CA SER A 39 3.60 9.64 6.90
C SER A 39 2.72 10.67 7.61
N LEU A 40 3.20 11.17 8.75
CA LEU A 40 2.66 12.31 9.51
C LEU A 40 2.73 13.62 8.71
N GLU A 41 3.81 13.87 7.96
CA GLU A 41 3.92 15.03 7.07
C GLU A 41 2.92 14.97 5.91
N PHE A 42 2.76 13.81 5.27
CA PHE A 42 1.76 13.63 4.21
C PHE A 42 0.34 13.85 4.71
N LEU A 43 0.00 13.31 5.88
CA LEU A 43 -1.31 13.51 6.49
C LEU A 43 -1.50 14.96 6.92
N ARG A 44 -0.51 15.61 7.55
CA ARG A 44 -0.59 17.06 7.87
C ARG A 44 -0.80 17.89 6.61
N GLY A 45 -0.11 17.55 5.52
CA GLY A 45 -0.31 18.19 4.23
C GLY A 45 -1.74 18.04 3.71
N ALA A 46 -2.32 16.84 3.81
CA ALA A 46 -3.72 16.59 3.44
C ALA A 46 -4.70 17.34 4.37
N LEU A 47 -4.45 17.35 5.68
CA LEU A 47 -5.28 18.02 6.68
C LEU A 47 -5.29 19.55 6.51
N GLU A 48 -4.13 20.16 6.24
CA GLU A 48 -4.03 21.61 5.99
C GLU A 48 -4.69 22.02 4.67
N ARG A 49 -4.71 21.11 3.68
CA ARG A 49 -5.41 21.33 2.40
C ARG A 49 -6.94 21.19 2.51
N ASP A 50 -7.46 20.35 3.41
CA ASP A 50 -8.91 20.12 3.59
C ASP A 50 -9.54 20.92 4.75
N LYS A 51 -9.07 22.16 4.97
CA LYS A 51 -9.46 23.02 6.11
C LYS A 51 -10.92 23.52 6.10
N LYS A 52 -11.73 23.17 5.08
CA LYS A 52 -13.04 23.80 4.82
C LYS A 52 -14.25 22.83 4.82
N ASP A 53 -14.07 21.56 4.43
CA ASP A 53 -15.19 20.60 4.28
C ASP A 53 -15.06 19.31 5.11
N GLY A 54 -13.86 18.97 5.60
CA GLY A 54 -13.58 18.05 6.71
C GLY A 54 -14.37 16.75 6.69
N THR A 55 -14.09 15.86 5.73
CA THR A 55 -14.65 14.50 5.76
C THR A 55 -13.52 13.48 5.72
N ILE A 56 -13.63 12.44 6.56
CA ILE A 56 -12.63 11.36 6.61
C ILE A 56 -12.37 10.80 5.22
N GLY A 57 -13.41 10.61 4.39
CA GLY A 57 -13.23 10.16 3.01
C GLY A 57 -12.42 11.11 2.12
N LYS A 58 -12.63 12.43 2.20
CA LYS A 58 -11.85 13.40 1.41
C LYS A 58 -10.39 13.45 1.85
N VAL A 59 -10.14 13.42 3.16
CA VAL A 59 -8.77 13.42 3.72
C VAL A 59 -8.02 12.16 3.32
N LEU A 60 -8.66 10.99 3.43
CA LEU A 60 -8.05 9.70 3.05
C LEU A 60 -7.76 9.64 1.55
N MET A 61 -8.68 10.11 0.70
CA MET A 61 -8.45 10.15 -0.74
C MET A 61 -7.38 11.16 -1.15
N GLN A 62 -7.27 12.31 -0.47
CA GLN A 62 -6.15 13.23 -0.71
C GLN A 62 -4.82 12.61 -0.31
N TYR A 63 -4.74 11.99 0.87
CA TYR A 63 -3.55 11.26 1.30
C TYR A 63 -3.13 10.23 0.24
N ALA A 64 -4.08 9.42 -0.23
CA ALA A 64 -3.86 8.44 -1.29
C ALA A 64 -3.37 9.09 -2.59
N ASP A 65 -3.97 10.19 -3.05
CA ASP A 65 -3.60 10.88 -4.28
C ASP A 65 -2.18 11.49 -4.21
N ILE A 66 -1.83 12.11 -3.09
CA ILE A 66 -0.47 12.66 -2.88
C ILE A 66 0.54 11.51 -2.86
N LEU A 67 0.22 10.45 -2.12
CA LEU A 67 1.07 9.28 -2.03
C LEU A 67 1.31 8.67 -3.42
N SER A 68 0.26 8.39 -4.19
CA SER A 68 0.38 7.80 -5.53
C SER A 68 1.22 8.64 -6.49
N LYS A 69 1.17 9.97 -6.38
CA LYS A 69 1.98 10.87 -7.23
C LYS A 69 3.47 10.79 -6.92
N ASP A 70 3.83 10.73 -5.64
CA ASP A 70 5.23 10.75 -5.21
C ASP A 70 5.84 9.35 -5.07
N PHE A 71 5.01 8.30 -5.04
CA PHE A 71 5.41 6.92 -4.82
C PHE A 71 6.52 6.41 -5.75
N PRO A 72 6.51 6.68 -7.08
CA PRO A 72 7.60 6.25 -7.96
C PRO A 72 8.98 6.77 -7.54
N ALA A 73 9.05 7.98 -6.97
CA ALA A 73 10.31 8.54 -6.48
C ALA A 73 10.80 7.80 -5.22
N TYR A 74 9.89 7.22 -4.44
CA TYR A 74 10.20 6.45 -3.25
C TYR A 74 10.57 4.99 -3.55
N CYS A 75 10.23 4.43 -4.71
CA CYS A 75 10.62 3.07 -5.11
C CYS A 75 12.13 2.83 -5.12
N THR A 76 12.94 3.89 -5.16
CA THR A 76 14.41 3.80 -5.08
C THR A 76 14.95 3.78 -3.64
N LYS A 77 14.09 4.00 -2.64
CA LYS A 77 14.46 4.08 -1.23
C LYS A 77 14.11 2.77 -0.52
N GLU A 78 15.10 2.11 0.05
CA GLU A 78 15.06 0.82 0.77
C GLU A 78 13.65 0.29 1.16
N LYS A 79 13.21 0.49 2.41
CA LYS A 79 11.94 -0.06 2.94
C LYS A 79 10.75 0.87 2.77
N LEU A 80 10.97 2.07 2.26
CA LEU A 80 9.97 3.13 2.26
C LEU A 80 8.71 2.79 1.42
N PRO A 81 8.81 2.20 0.21
CA PRO A 81 7.64 1.75 -0.54
C PRO A 81 6.78 0.77 0.23
N CYS A 82 7.41 -0.20 0.91
CA CYS A 82 6.71 -1.20 1.72
C CYS A 82 5.99 -0.57 2.91
N ILE A 83 6.61 0.41 3.59
CA ILE A 83 5.99 1.16 4.68
C ILE A 83 4.77 1.92 4.17
N LEU A 84 4.91 2.65 3.06
CA LEU A 84 3.82 3.44 2.50
C LEU A 84 2.64 2.58 2.02
N MET A 85 2.91 1.42 1.41
CA MET A 85 1.88 0.45 1.04
C MET A 85 1.19 -0.14 2.29
N ASN A 86 1.94 -0.42 3.35
CA ASN A 86 1.40 -0.86 4.61
C ASN A 86 0.45 0.20 5.21
N ASN A 87 0.83 1.47 5.13
CA ASN A 87 0.00 2.57 5.64
C ASN A 87 -1.35 2.65 4.91
N VAL A 88 -1.38 2.49 3.57
CA VAL A 88 -2.64 2.43 2.81
C VAL A 88 -3.48 1.22 3.22
N GLN A 89 -2.85 0.06 3.43
CA GLN A 89 -3.53 -1.12 3.93
C GLN A 89 -4.11 -0.89 5.33
N GLN A 90 -3.38 -0.23 6.23
CA GLN A 90 -3.84 0.10 7.57
C GLN A 90 -5.03 1.08 7.53
N LEU A 91 -5.01 2.08 6.64
CA LEU A 91 -6.17 2.95 6.41
C LEU A 91 -7.41 2.15 6.00
N ARG A 92 -7.24 1.16 5.12
CA ARG A 92 -8.32 0.27 4.70
C ARG A 92 -8.90 -0.53 5.88
N VAL A 93 -8.03 -1.13 6.70
CA VAL A 93 -8.45 -1.90 7.89
C VAL A 93 -9.15 -1.01 8.92
N GLN A 94 -8.63 0.18 9.19
CA GLN A 94 -9.21 1.09 10.18
C GLN A 94 -10.55 1.65 9.69
N LEU A 95 -10.70 1.90 8.39
CA LEU A 95 -11.98 2.31 7.80
C LEU A 95 -13.04 1.21 7.95
N GLU A 96 -12.67 -0.07 7.88
CA GLU A 96 -13.58 -1.20 8.08
C GLU A 96 -14.03 -1.30 9.54
N LYS A 97 -13.09 -1.18 10.49
CA LYS A 97 -13.42 -1.12 11.93
C LYS A 97 -14.33 0.06 12.26
N MET A 98 -14.08 1.21 11.64
CA MET A 98 -14.91 2.40 11.76
C MET A 98 -16.34 2.14 11.24
N PHE A 99 -16.47 1.48 10.10
CA PHE A 99 -17.78 1.10 9.55
C PHE A 99 -18.57 0.20 10.51
N GLU A 100 -17.92 -0.80 11.11
CA GLU A 100 -18.54 -1.67 12.12
C GLU A 100 -18.97 -0.90 13.37
N ALA A 101 -18.10 0.00 13.87
CA ALA A 101 -18.37 0.80 15.05
C ALA A 101 -19.56 1.77 14.88
N MET A 102 -19.83 2.23 13.66
CA MET A 102 -20.97 3.11 13.35
C MET A 102 -22.30 2.36 13.18
N GLY A 103 -22.33 1.04 13.39
CA GLY A 103 -23.54 0.22 13.29
C GLY A 103 -23.52 -0.78 12.13
N GLY A 104 -22.47 -0.78 11.31
CA GLY A 104 -22.24 -1.77 10.25
C GLY A 104 -23.45 -1.93 9.32
N LYS A 105 -24.17 -3.05 9.44
CA LYS A 105 -25.35 -3.35 8.62
C LYS A 105 -26.60 -2.54 9.00
N GLU A 106 -26.63 -1.97 10.19
CA GLU A 106 -27.71 -1.09 10.68
C GLU A 106 -27.42 0.40 10.37
N LEU A 107 -26.26 0.69 9.78
CA LEU A 107 -25.93 2.02 9.28
C LEU A 107 -26.88 2.38 8.14
N ASP A 108 -27.21 3.67 8.04
CA ASP A 108 -27.93 4.23 6.92
C ASP A 108 -27.29 3.82 5.57
N LEU A 109 -28.14 3.50 4.59
CA LEU A 109 -27.70 2.92 3.30
C LEU A 109 -26.78 3.87 2.53
N GLU A 110 -27.05 5.18 2.55
CA GLU A 110 -26.25 6.18 1.83
C GLU A 110 -24.86 6.33 2.47
N ALA A 111 -24.80 6.33 3.80
CA ALA A 111 -23.55 6.34 4.55
C ALA A 111 -22.75 5.03 4.35
N ALA A 112 -23.43 3.88 4.37
CA ALA A 112 -22.81 2.58 4.17
C ALA A 112 -22.23 2.43 2.77
N ASP A 113 -22.96 2.86 1.74
CA ASP A 113 -22.48 2.79 0.36
C ASP A 113 -21.30 3.74 0.13
N SER A 114 -21.31 4.93 0.72
CA SER A 114 -20.18 5.87 0.67
C SER A 114 -18.89 5.29 1.27
N LEU A 115 -18.99 4.58 2.40
CA LEU A 115 -17.85 3.95 3.06
C LEU A 115 -17.33 2.73 2.29
N LYS A 116 -18.24 1.93 1.71
CA LYS A 116 -17.87 0.81 0.82
C LYS A 116 -17.19 1.30 -0.45
N GLU A 117 -17.67 2.39 -1.05
CA GLU A 117 -17.03 2.98 -2.21
C GLU A 117 -15.60 3.46 -1.86
N LEU A 118 -15.43 4.06 -0.69
CA LEU A 118 -14.12 4.48 -0.20
C LEU A 118 -13.17 3.29 0.04
N GLN A 119 -13.69 2.18 0.58
CA GLN A 119 -12.96 0.91 0.72
C GLN A 119 -12.43 0.41 -0.64
N VAL A 120 -13.30 0.39 -1.66
CA VAL A 120 -12.91 -0.02 -3.02
C VAL A 120 -11.83 0.90 -3.57
N LYS A 121 -11.97 2.22 -3.42
CA LYS A 121 -10.98 3.19 -3.89
C LYS A 121 -9.62 3.00 -3.23
N LEU A 122 -9.58 2.82 -1.90
CA LEU A 122 -8.33 2.55 -1.17
C LEU A 122 -7.69 1.24 -1.63
N ASN A 123 -8.50 0.21 -1.92
CA ASN A 123 -7.99 -1.04 -2.48
C ASN A 123 -7.36 -0.84 -3.86
N THR A 124 -8.03 -0.11 -4.76
CA THR A 124 -7.50 0.20 -6.09
C THR A 124 -6.18 0.96 -5.99
N VAL A 125 -6.06 1.92 -5.07
CA VAL A 125 -4.80 2.64 -4.83
C VAL A 125 -3.71 1.64 -4.40
N LEU A 126 -3.99 0.72 -3.48
CA LEU A 126 -3.00 -0.28 -3.06
C LEU A 126 -2.55 -1.17 -4.23
N ASP A 127 -3.47 -1.57 -5.11
CA ASP A 127 -3.17 -2.36 -6.31
C ASP A 127 -2.25 -1.57 -7.27
N GLU A 128 -2.52 -0.27 -7.47
CA GLU A 128 -1.70 0.62 -8.29
C GLU A 128 -0.29 0.81 -7.70
N LEU A 129 -0.18 1.07 -6.39
CA LEU A 129 1.10 1.19 -5.71
C LEU A 129 1.91 -0.11 -5.82
N SER A 130 1.26 -1.27 -5.65
CA SER A 130 1.88 -2.58 -5.82
C SER A 130 2.42 -2.78 -7.23
N MET A 131 1.66 -2.37 -8.25
CA MET A 131 2.09 -2.44 -9.65
C MET A 131 3.29 -1.55 -9.93
N VAL A 132 3.28 -0.31 -9.44
CA VAL A 132 4.42 0.62 -9.58
C VAL A 132 5.66 0.07 -8.89
N PHE A 133 5.51 -0.46 -7.68
CA PHE A 133 6.62 -1.08 -6.96
C PHE A 133 7.17 -2.32 -7.68
N GLY A 134 6.30 -3.21 -8.16
CA GLY A 134 6.70 -4.36 -8.96
C GLY A 134 7.46 -3.97 -10.24
N ASN A 135 6.95 -2.96 -10.95
CA ASN A 135 7.59 -2.43 -12.16
C ASN A 135 8.96 -1.78 -11.89
N SER A 136 9.21 -1.29 -10.67
CA SER A 136 10.51 -0.73 -10.30
C SER A 136 11.64 -1.77 -10.34
N PHE A 137 11.30 -3.06 -10.20
CA PHE A 137 12.25 -4.16 -10.29
C PHE A 137 12.49 -4.67 -11.71
N GLN A 138 11.65 -4.30 -12.68
CA GLN A 138 11.66 -4.87 -14.03
C GLN A 138 13.05 -4.82 -14.68
N VAL A 139 13.74 -3.67 -14.61
CA VAL A 139 15.07 -3.50 -15.21
C VAL A 139 16.09 -4.46 -14.60
N ARG A 140 16.04 -4.69 -13.28
CA ARG A 140 16.94 -5.61 -12.59
C ARG A 140 16.60 -7.06 -12.90
N ILE A 141 15.30 -7.39 -12.95
CA ILE A 141 14.83 -8.73 -13.31
C ILE A 141 15.26 -9.08 -14.74
N ASP A 142 15.08 -8.16 -15.71
CA ASP A 142 15.51 -8.36 -17.09
C ASP A 142 17.02 -8.58 -17.21
N GLU A 143 17.82 -7.88 -16.41
CA GLU A 143 19.26 -8.09 -16.33
C GLU A 143 19.61 -9.44 -15.72
N CYS A 144 18.95 -9.86 -14.64
CA CYS A 144 19.11 -11.20 -14.07
C CYS A 144 18.79 -12.27 -15.13
N VAL A 145 17.65 -12.16 -15.81
CA VAL A 145 17.23 -13.12 -16.85
C VAL A 145 18.23 -13.17 -18.01
N ARG A 146 18.81 -12.02 -18.40
CA ARG A 146 19.88 -11.98 -19.41
C ARG A 146 21.12 -12.74 -18.94
N GLN A 147 21.58 -12.51 -17.71
CA GLN A 147 22.72 -13.23 -17.13
C GLN A 147 22.44 -14.74 -17.02
N MET A 148 21.22 -15.13 -16.65
CA MET A 148 20.80 -16.53 -16.64
C MET A 148 20.92 -17.17 -18.03
N ALA A 149 20.49 -16.45 -19.08
CA ALA A 149 20.59 -16.93 -20.46
C ALA A 149 22.05 -17.09 -20.93
N ASP A 150 22.93 -16.16 -20.55
CA ASP A 150 24.36 -16.24 -20.86
C ASP A 150 25.04 -17.43 -20.18
N ILE A 151 24.72 -17.70 -18.91
CA ILE A 151 25.21 -18.87 -18.17
C ILE A 151 24.69 -20.15 -18.82
N LEU A 152 23.40 -20.21 -19.14
CA LEU A 152 22.79 -21.36 -19.79
C LEU A 152 23.43 -21.66 -21.16
N GLY A 153 23.76 -20.62 -21.94
CA GLY A 153 24.46 -20.77 -23.23
C GLY A 153 25.87 -21.37 -23.12
N GLN A 154 26.48 -21.33 -21.94
CA GLN A 154 27.79 -21.91 -21.66
C GLN A 154 27.71 -23.37 -21.18
N VAL A 155 26.53 -23.84 -20.76
CA VAL A 155 26.32 -25.22 -20.33
C VAL A 155 26.43 -26.14 -21.55
N ARG A 156 27.50 -26.94 -21.60
CA ARG A 156 27.70 -27.95 -22.65
C ARG A 156 27.15 -29.30 -22.20
N GLY A 157 26.45 -29.99 -23.09
CA GLY A 157 25.99 -31.35 -22.85
C GLY A 157 27.17 -32.32 -22.70
N THR A 158 27.35 -32.88 -21.49
CA THR A 158 28.29 -33.98 -21.26
C THR A 158 27.72 -35.24 -21.95
N GLY A 159 28.25 -35.57 -23.12
CA GLY A 159 27.74 -36.61 -24.03
C GLY A 159 27.79 -38.06 -23.51
N ASN A 160 27.97 -38.31 -22.21
CA ASN A 160 27.90 -39.65 -21.63
C ASN A 160 27.06 -39.63 -20.34
N ALA A 161 25.98 -40.41 -20.33
CA ALA A 161 25.06 -40.57 -19.20
C ALA A 161 25.71 -41.39 -18.06
N SER A 162 26.63 -40.78 -17.32
CA SER A 162 27.08 -41.25 -16.00
C SER A 162 26.18 -40.65 -14.91
N PRO A 163 25.99 -41.29 -13.73
CA PRO A 163 25.44 -40.65 -12.54
C PRO A 163 26.10 -39.29 -12.19
N ASP A 164 27.38 -39.08 -12.55
CA ASP A 164 28.06 -37.77 -12.42
C ASP A 164 27.42 -36.66 -13.25
N ALA A 165 26.77 -36.99 -14.37
CA ALA A 165 26.10 -36.01 -15.23
C ALA A 165 24.82 -35.44 -14.58
N ARG A 166 24.16 -36.18 -13.66
CA ARG A 166 23.01 -35.65 -12.90
C ARG A 166 23.44 -34.66 -11.82
N ALA A 167 24.57 -34.91 -11.16
CA ALA A 167 25.15 -33.97 -10.20
C ALA A 167 25.61 -32.68 -10.90
N SER A 168 26.21 -32.80 -12.09
CA SER A 168 26.54 -31.65 -12.95
C SER A 168 25.31 -30.84 -13.33
N ALA A 169 24.23 -31.50 -13.77
CA ALA A 169 23.00 -30.79 -14.18
C ALA A 169 22.34 -30.00 -13.04
N ALA A 170 22.37 -30.53 -11.81
CA ALA A 170 21.88 -29.79 -10.64
C ALA A 170 22.76 -28.57 -10.33
N GLN A 171 24.08 -28.72 -10.40
CA GLN A 171 25.01 -27.61 -10.19
C GLN A 171 24.90 -26.54 -11.29
N ASP A 172 24.69 -26.95 -12.54
CA ASP A 172 24.45 -26.04 -13.67
C ASP A 172 23.15 -25.27 -13.46
N ALA A 173 22.08 -25.93 -13.00
CA ALA A 173 20.82 -25.27 -12.68
C ALA A 173 20.95 -24.25 -11.54
N ASP A 174 21.65 -24.60 -10.45
CA ASP A 174 21.93 -23.67 -9.34
C ASP A 174 22.74 -22.46 -9.82
N SER A 175 23.72 -22.68 -10.70
CA SER A 175 24.55 -21.63 -11.29
C SER A 175 23.72 -20.70 -12.18
N VAL A 176 22.82 -21.26 -12.98
CA VAL A 176 21.90 -20.48 -13.83
C VAL A 176 20.95 -19.64 -12.98
N LEU A 177 20.36 -20.18 -11.90
CA LEU A 177 19.38 -19.46 -11.08
C LEU A 177 20.01 -18.42 -10.13
N ARG A 178 21.32 -18.51 -9.87
CA ARG A 178 22.05 -17.69 -8.89
C ARG A 178 21.79 -16.18 -9.00
N PRO A 179 21.84 -15.53 -10.19
CA PRO A 179 21.67 -14.08 -10.30
C PRO A 179 20.29 -13.60 -9.83
N LEU A 180 19.24 -14.38 -10.13
CA LEU A 180 17.88 -14.07 -9.70
C LEU A 180 17.69 -14.34 -8.20
N MET A 181 18.24 -15.44 -7.68
CA MET A 181 18.16 -15.76 -6.25
C MET A 181 18.85 -14.71 -5.37
N ASP A 182 20.06 -14.27 -5.74
CA ASP A 182 20.77 -13.22 -5.00
C ASP A 182 20.01 -11.88 -5.03
N PHE A 183 19.32 -11.58 -6.15
CA PHE A 183 18.42 -10.42 -6.24
C PHE A 183 17.20 -10.56 -5.32
N LEU A 184 16.55 -11.72 -5.31
CA LEU A 184 15.36 -11.97 -4.50
C LEU A 184 15.69 -11.96 -3.00
N ASP A 185 16.77 -12.62 -2.57
CA ASP A 185 17.25 -12.59 -1.18
C ASP A 185 17.59 -11.16 -0.74
N GLY A 186 18.10 -10.31 -1.64
CA GLY A 186 18.37 -8.91 -1.33
C GLY A 186 17.13 -8.04 -1.07
N ASN A 187 15.92 -8.47 -1.48
CA ASN A 187 14.71 -7.64 -1.46
C ASN A 187 13.52 -8.28 -0.72
N LEU A 188 13.49 -9.60 -0.52
CA LEU A 188 12.36 -10.35 0.05
C LEU A 188 12.62 -10.91 1.46
N THR A 189 13.83 -10.77 1.99
CA THR A 189 14.21 -11.13 3.37
C THR A 189 14.49 -9.91 4.23
#